data_AF-A0A522SMU4-F1
#
_entry.id   AF-A0A522SMU4-F1
#
_cell.length_a   1.000
_cell.length_b   1.000
_cell.length_c   1.000
_cell.angle_alpha   90.00
_cell.angle_beta   90.00
_cell.angle_gamma   90.00
#
_symmetry.space_group_name_H-M   'P 1'
#
loop_
_entity.id
_entity.type
_entity.pdbx_description
1 polymer ?
#
loop_
_entity_poly.entity_id
_entity_poly.type
_entity_poly.pdbx_seq_one_letter_code
_entity_poly.pdbx_strand_id
1 'polypeptide(L)'
;MKKYLVLLILCLAAVYLAGCKKHHTAPEVPPPSWSVDTSGQYPATMTAVVAPPQDMDPYVTASDEMGAFVGTNCRGIGRMITINHENMFFIMIHGKASEQSMISFQYYRSWDKHLYKTGPILNFAADGNFGTADAPEILYLVPSN
;
A
#
# COMPACT_ATOMS: atom_id res chain seq x y z
N MET A 1 61.11 1.16 -22.70
CA MET A 1 59.73 0.86 -23.16
C MET A 1 58.85 0.19 -22.10
N LYS A 2 59.36 -0.65 -21.20
CA LYS A 2 58.57 -1.31 -20.12
C LYS A 2 58.09 -0.41 -18.96
N LYS A 3 58.73 0.75 -18.71
CA LYS A 3 58.37 1.65 -17.61
C LYS A 3 57.12 2.51 -17.89
N TYR A 4 56.85 2.83 -19.15
CA TYR A 4 55.64 3.58 -19.57
C TYR A 4 54.40 2.68 -19.62
N LEU A 5 54.58 1.38 -19.86
CA LEU A 5 53.50 0.39 -19.84
C LEU A 5 52.92 0.21 -18.43
N VAL A 6 53.75 0.29 -17.39
CA VAL A 6 53.30 0.22 -15.98
C VAL A 6 52.60 1.51 -15.56
N LEU A 7 53.04 2.69 -16.03
CA LEU A 7 52.38 3.97 -15.74
C LEU A 7 50.99 4.06 -16.39
N LEU A 8 50.81 3.53 -17.60
CA LEU A 8 49.51 3.49 -18.29
C LEU A 8 48.48 2.59 -17.60
N ILE A 9 48.91 1.51 -16.95
CA ILE A 9 48.03 0.59 -16.22
C ILE A 9 47.60 1.19 -14.86
N LEU A 10 48.45 1.98 -14.21
CA LEU A 10 48.10 2.68 -12.95
C LEU A 10 47.11 3.84 -13.16
N CYS A 11 47.10 4.48 -14.33
CA CYS A 11 46.09 5.51 -14.65
C CYS A 11 44.70 4.94 -14.95
N LEU A 12 44.60 3.71 -15.47
CA LEU A 12 43.31 3.04 -15.71
C LEU A 12 42.62 2.59 -14.41
N ALA A 13 43.38 2.34 -13.34
CA ALA A 13 42.81 2.05 -12.02
C ALA A 13 42.26 3.30 -11.30
N ALA A 14 42.73 4.50 -11.65
CA ALA A 14 42.33 5.76 -11.00
C ALA A 14 41.04 6.37 -11.59
N VAL A 15 40.53 5.86 -12.73
CA VAL A 15 39.26 6.31 -13.32
C VAL A 15 38.05 5.53 -12.77
N TYR A 16 38.26 4.52 -11.92
CA TYR A 16 37.20 3.97 -11.06
C TYR A 16 36.84 4.88 -9.88
N LEU A 17 37.17 6.17 -9.96
CA LEU A 17 36.59 7.17 -9.08
C LEU A 17 35.10 7.32 -9.36
N ALA A 18 34.35 7.37 -8.26
CA ALA A 18 33.17 8.22 -8.13
C ALA A 18 31.90 7.77 -8.86
N GLY A 19 31.62 6.47 -8.82
CA GLY A 19 30.29 5.92 -9.09
C GLY A 19 29.37 5.78 -7.87
N CYS A 20 29.67 6.41 -6.72
CA CYS A 20 28.66 6.56 -5.67
C CYS A 20 27.64 7.60 -6.15
N LYS A 21 26.67 7.18 -6.97
CA LYS A 21 25.37 7.84 -6.95
C LYS A 21 24.97 7.79 -5.48
N LYS A 22 24.95 8.95 -4.80
CA LYS A 22 24.22 9.08 -3.55
C LYS A 22 22.81 8.65 -3.90
N HIS A 23 22.48 7.39 -3.61
CA HIS A 23 21.10 6.99 -3.51
C HIS A 23 20.60 7.86 -2.38
N HIS A 24 19.94 8.97 -2.71
CA HIS A 24 18.94 9.49 -1.81
C HIS A 24 17.89 8.38 -1.76
N THR A 25 18.13 7.38 -0.93
CA THR A 25 17.09 6.45 -0.50
C THR A 25 16.04 7.36 0.10
N ALA A 26 14.93 7.53 -0.62
CA ALA A 26 13.73 8.10 -0.03
C ALA A 26 13.50 7.38 1.30
N PRO A 27 13.04 8.07 2.36
CA PRO A 27 12.76 7.42 3.62
C PRO A 27 11.86 6.20 3.36
N GLU A 28 12.36 5.01 3.68
CA GLU A 28 11.57 3.79 3.56
C GLU A 28 10.40 3.90 4.54
N VAL A 29 9.16 3.90 4.06
CA VAL A 29 7.99 3.96 4.94
C VAL A 29 7.89 2.60 5.64
N PRO A 30 8.00 2.52 6.98
CA PRO A 30 7.81 1.25 7.67
C PRO A 30 6.37 0.76 7.46
N PRO A 31 6.11 -0.56 7.59
CA PRO A 31 4.75 -1.07 7.59
C PRO A 31 3.88 -0.29 8.58
N PRO A 32 2.65 0.09 8.18
CA PRO A 32 1.78 0.88 9.03
C PRO A 32 1.43 0.10 10.30
N SER A 33 1.36 0.80 11.44
CA SER A 33 0.84 0.24 12.69
C SER A 33 -0.65 0.58 12.85
N TRP A 34 -1.45 0.31 11.81
CA TRP A 34 -2.89 0.57 11.85
C TRP A 34 -3.57 -0.31 12.89
N SER A 35 -4.56 0.23 13.58
CA SER A 35 -5.36 -0.50 14.58
C SER A 35 -6.81 -0.07 14.54
N VAL A 36 -7.71 -1.05 14.66
CA VAL A 36 -9.15 -0.82 14.73
C VAL A 36 -9.55 -0.61 16.19
N ASP A 37 -10.42 0.36 16.45
CA ASP A 37 -10.99 0.59 17.78
C ASP A 37 -11.90 -0.57 18.19
N THR A 38 -11.52 -1.27 19.27
CA THR A 38 -12.25 -2.42 19.83
C THR A 38 -13.09 -2.09 21.07
N SER A 39 -13.23 -0.81 21.43
CA SER A 39 -13.98 -0.35 22.60
C SER A 39 -15.51 -0.55 22.50
N GLY A 40 -16.01 -0.96 21.33
CA GLY A 40 -17.44 -1.05 21.05
C GLY A 40 -18.08 0.26 20.59
N GLN A 41 -17.29 1.32 20.38
CA GLN A 41 -17.79 2.62 19.87
C GLN A 41 -18.44 2.51 18.47
N TYR A 42 -18.07 1.50 17.69
CA TYR A 42 -18.51 1.27 16.31
C TYR A 42 -19.10 -0.15 16.15
N PRO A 43 -20.33 -0.38 16.63
CA PRO A 43 -20.91 -1.72 16.73
C PRO A 43 -21.45 -2.25 15.40
N ALA A 44 -21.71 -1.39 14.42
CA ALA A 44 -22.18 -1.81 13.10
C ALA A 44 -20.99 -2.11 12.18
N THR A 45 -21.20 -2.93 11.17
CA THR A 45 -20.15 -3.28 10.20
C THR A 45 -20.63 -3.18 8.77
N MET A 46 -19.69 -3.03 7.85
CA MET A 46 -19.87 -3.21 6.41
C MET A 46 -18.69 -4.01 5.84
N THR A 47 -18.92 -4.74 4.75
CA THR A 47 -17.86 -5.52 4.11
C THR A 47 -17.37 -4.81 2.85
N ALA A 48 -16.06 -4.69 2.68
CA ALA A 48 -15.45 -4.25 1.44
C ALA A 48 -14.55 -5.36 0.89
N VAL A 49 -14.68 -5.65 -0.40
CA VAL A 49 -13.74 -6.48 -1.18
C VAL A 49 -13.20 -5.62 -2.29
N VAL A 50 -11.91 -5.29 -2.19
CA VAL A 50 -11.27 -4.27 -3.03
C VAL A 50 -9.94 -4.79 -3.57
N ALA A 51 -9.53 -4.31 -4.73
CA ALA A 51 -8.26 -4.65 -5.35
C ALA A 51 -7.49 -3.38 -5.79
N PRO A 52 -6.14 -3.41 -5.77
CA PRO A 52 -5.34 -2.41 -6.45
C PRO A 52 -5.59 -2.41 -7.96
N PRO A 53 -5.21 -1.33 -8.68
CA PRO A 53 -5.14 -1.33 -10.13
C PRO A 53 -4.28 -2.49 -10.68
N GLN A 54 -4.70 -3.06 -11.81
CA GLN A 54 -4.04 -4.23 -12.42
C GLN A 54 -2.57 -4.00 -12.79
N ASP A 55 -2.16 -2.77 -13.10
CA ASP A 55 -0.76 -2.43 -13.36
C ASP A 55 0.13 -2.53 -12.12
N MET A 56 -0.45 -2.61 -10.92
CA MET A 56 0.28 -2.86 -9.67
C MET A 56 0.47 -4.35 -9.37
N ASP A 57 -0.27 -5.26 -10.02
CA ASP A 57 -0.26 -6.71 -9.73
C ASP A 57 1.14 -7.35 -9.62
N PRO A 58 2.11 -7.04 -10.50
CA PRO A 58 3.46 -7.61 -10.41
C PRO A 58 4.21 -7.28 -9.11
N TYR A 59 3.73 -6.31 -8.35
CA TYR A 59 4.35 -5.81 -7.11
C TYR A 59 3.50 -6.06 -5.87
N VAL A 60 2.32 -6.66 -6.02
CA VAL A 60 1.46 -7.02 -4.89
C VAL A 60 2.04 -8.25 -4.19
N THR A 61 2.14 -8.21 -2.88
CA THR A 61 2.64 -9.34 -2.09
C THR A 61 1.76 -9.67 -0.89
N ALA A 62 1.95 -10.85 -0.30
CA ALA A 62 1.25 -11.26 0.92
C ALA A 62 1.59 -10.41 2.16
N SER A 63 2.62 -9.58 2.09
CA SER A 63 3.01 -8.61 3.12
C SER A 63 2.37 -7.25 2.93
N ASP A 64 1.54 -7.06 1.90
CA ASP A 64 0.80 -5.83 1.71
C ASP A 64 -0.42 -5.75 2.63
N GLU A 65 -0.81 -4.53 2.95
CA GLU A 65 -1.92 -4.23 3.85
C GLU A 65 -2.82 -3.15 3.26
N MET A 66 -4.12 -3.25 3.54
CA MET A 66 -5.08 -2.21 3.19
C MET A 66 -5.93 -1.82 4.39
N GLY A 67 -5.93 -0.53 4.71
CA GLY A 67 -6.75 0.04 5.78
C GLY A 67 -7.91 0.84 5.22
N ALA A 68 -9.08 0.72 5.83
CA ALA A 68 -10.24 1.58 5.61
C ALA A 68 -10.31 2.65 6.72
N PHE A 69 -10.56 3.91 6.34
CA PHE A 69 -10.47 5.06 7.24
C PHE A 69 -11.68 5.96 7.14
N VAL A 70 -12.14 6.45 8.29
CA VAL A 70 -13.02 7.61 8.40
C VAL A 70 -12.19 8.75 9.01
N GLY A 71 -11.84 9.74 8.18
CA GLY A 71 -10.82 10.72 8.55
C GLY A 71 -9.48 10.04 8.82
N THR A 72 -8.97 10.15 10.05
CA THR A 72 -7.72 9.51 10.49
C THR A 72 -7.94 8.19 11.23
N ASN A 73 -9.19 7.82 11.52
CA ASN A 73 -9.50 6.66 12.32
C ASN A 73 -9.57 5.42 11.43
N CYS A 74 -8.68 4.45 11.68
CA CYS A 74 -8.76 3.16 11.01
C CYS A 74 -10.01 2.42 11.50
N ARG A 75 -10.87 2.03 10.56
CA ARG A 75 -12.14 1.33 10.78
C ARG A 75 -12.10 -0.13 10.39
N GLY A 76 -11.08 -0.55 9.66
CA GLY A 76 -10.92 -1.92 9.20
C GLY A 76 -9.55 -2.10 8.57
N ILE A 77 -9.01 -3.31 8.68
CA ILE A 77 -7.74 -3.69 8.05
C ILE A 77 -7.98 -5.00 7.29
N GLY A 78 -7.61 -5.02 6.02
CA GLY A 78 -7.59 -6.19 5.17
C GLY A 78 -6.16 -6.60 4.86
N ARG A 79 -5.95 -7.90 4.75
CA ARG A 79 -4.71 -8.50 4.27
C ARG A 79 -4.91 -9.00 2.85
N MET A 80 -3.81 -9.07 2.10
CA MET A 80 -3.83 -9.56 0.72
C MET A 80 -4.22 -11.04 0.68
N ILE A 81 -5.21 -11.36 -0.16
CA ILE A 81 -5.64 -12.72 -0.48
C ILE A 81 -5.67 -12.87 -2.01
N THR A 82 -5.10 -13.96 -2.52
CA THR A 82 -5.19 -14.31 -3.93
C THR A 82 -6.29 -15.35 -4.16
N ILE A 83 -7.28 -15.04 -4.98
CA ILE A 83 -8.37 -15.96 -5.39
C ILE A 83 -8.37 -16.00 -6.91
N ASN A 84 -8.32 -17.18 -7.53
CA ASN A 84 -8.33 -17.34 -9.00
C ASN A 84 -7.30 -16.46 -9.74
N HIS A 85 -6.10 -16.29 -9.15
CA HIS A 85 -5.02 -15.41 -9.65
C HIS A 85 -5.26 -13.90 -9.53
N GLU A 86 -6.32 -13.47 -8.87
CA GLU A 86 -6.61 -12.07 -8.58
C GLU A 86 -6.26 -11.74 -7.13
N ASN A 87 -5.52 -10.65 -6.92
CA ASN A 87 -5.15 -10.19 -5.59
C ASN A 87 -6.19 -9.18 -5.08
N MET A 88 -6.77 -9.45 -3.91
CA MET A 88 -7.81 -8.62 -3.32
C MET A 88 -7.68 -8.56 -1.80
N PHE A 89 -8.35 -7.58 -1.21
CA PHE A 89 -8.39 -7.35 0.23
C PHE A 89 -9.83 -7.45 0.71
N PHE A 90 -10.05 -8.28 1.73
CA PHE A 90 -11.33 -8.37 2.43
C PHE A 90 -11.23 -7.56 3.71
N ILE A 91 -12.11 -6.56 3.85
CA ILE A 91 -12.07 -5.61 4.96
C ILE A 91 -13.44 -5.59 5.63
N MET A 92 -13.47 -5.92 6.92
CA MET A 92 -14.61 -5.62 7.79
C MET A 92 -14.43 -4.20 8.33
N ILE A 93 -15.30 -3.28 7.94
CA ILE A 93 -15.23 -1.87 8.30
C ILE A 93 -16.27 -1.61 9.38
N HIS A 94 -15.81 -1.08 10.52
CA HIS A 94 -16.65 -0.77 11.67
C HIS A 94 -17.16 0.68 11.61
N GLY A 95 -18.43 0.88 11.96
CA GLY A 95 -19.07 2.19 12.01
C GLY A 95 -20.27 2.23 12.95
N LYS A 96 -21.10 3.27 12.82
CA LYS A 96 -22.40 3.38 13.49
C LYS A 96 -23.53 3.33 12.47
N ALA A 97 -24.65 2.71 12.83
CA ALA A 97 -25.80 2.59 11.93
C ALA A 97 -26.36 3.95 11.43
N SER A 98 -26.17 5.03 12.18
CA SER A 98 -26.60 6.38 11.82
C SER A 98 -25.49 7.26 11.21
N GLU A 99 -24.25 6.75 11.07
CA GLU A 99 -23.19 7.58 10.50
C GLU A 99 -23.33 7.73 8.99
N GLN A 100 -22.95 8.91 8.50
CA GLN A 100 -22.91 9.24 7.07
C GLN A 100 -21.48 9.59 6.64
N SER A 101 -20.49 9.08 7.38
CA SER A 101 -19.09 9.35 7.08
C SER A 101 -18.69 8.66 5.78
N MET A 102 -17.82 9.33 5.02
CA MET A 102 -17.18 8.71 3.88
C MET A 102 -15.90 7.99 4.29
N ILE A 103 -15.68 6.84 3.67
CA ILE A 103 -14.53 5.97 3.83
C ILE A 103 -13.53 6.25 2.72
N SER A 104 -12.27 6.35 3.11
CA SER A 104 -11.11 6.30 2.22
C SER A 104 -10.29 5.05 2.50
N PHE A 105 -9.55 4.58 1.52
CA PHE A 105 -8.63 3.46 1.67
C PHE A 105 -7.18 3.96 1.66
N GLN A 106 -6.33 3.29 2.44
CA GLN A 106 -4.87 3.39 2.32
C GLN A 106 -4.31 2.01 2.03
N TYR A 107 -3.38 1.94 1.08
CA TYR A 107 -2.71 0.73 0.63
C TYR A 107 -1.22 0.85 0.93
N TYR A 108 -0.70 -0.04 1.76
CA TYR A 108 0.73 -0.18 1.96
C TYR A 108 1.27 -1.30 1.07
N ARG A 109 2.15 -0.92 0.14
CA ARG A 109 2.87 -1.87 -0.70
C ARG A 109 4.24 -2.15 -0.11
N SER A 110 4.43 -3.40 0.29
CA SER A 110 5.64 -3.86 0.95
C SER A 110 6.84 -3.96 0.00
N TRP A 111 6.61 -4.17 -1.30
CA TRP A 111 7.65 -4.31 -2.33
C TRP A 111 8.59 -3.10 -2.39
N ASP A 112 8.02 -1.90 -2.41
CA ASP A 112 8.76 -0.63 -2.48
C ASP A 112 8.59 0.23 -1.22
N LYS A 113 7.88 -0.27 -0.20
CA LYS A 113 7.64 0.45 1.07
C LYS A 113 6.98 1.80 0.84
N HIS A 114 5.92 1.82 0.03
CA HIS A 114 5.17 3.03 -0.30
C HIS A 114 3.71 2.93 0.16
N LEU A 115 3.18 4.07 0.59
CA LEU A 115 1.76 4.24 0.90
C LEU A 115 1.05 4.90 -0.27
N TYR A 116 -0.11 4.34 -0.61
CA TYR A 116 -1.06 4.90 -1.54
C TYR A 116 -2.39 5.13 -0.82
N LYS A 117 -3.24 5.99 -1.37
CA LYS A 117 -4.55 6.29 -0.81
C LYS A 117 -5.58 6.61 -1.87
N THR A 118 -6.84 6.52 -1.49
CA THR A 118 -7.96 7.12 -2.22
C THR A 118 -8.35 8.44 -1.56
N GLY A 119 -9.21 9.23 -2.23
CA GLY A 119 -10.08 10.16 -1.52
C GLY A 119 -11.18 9.42 -0.73
N PRO A 120 -12.05 10.13 -0.01
CA PRO A 120 -13.27 9.53 0.52
C PRO A 120 -14.20 9.19 -0.66
N ILE A 121 -14.53 7.90 -0.85
CA ILE A 121 -15.24 7.40 -2.04
C ILE A 121 -16.51 6.61 -1.72
N LEU A 122 -16.73 6.25 -0.46
CA LEU A 122 -17.75 5.29 -0.06
C LEU A 122 -18.45 5.75 1.21
N ASN A 123 -19.77 5.95 1.18
CA ASN A 123 -20.51 6.18 2.41
C ASN A 123 -20.57 4.88 3.24
N PHE A 124 -20.36 4.98 4.55
CA PHE A 124 -20.65 3.86 5.43
C PHE A 124 -22.14 3.51 5.37
N ALA A 125 -22.45 2.21 5.25
CA ALA A 125 -23.80 1.68 5.33
C ALA A 125 -23.77 0.39 6.15
N ALA A 126 -24.55 0.34 7.24
CA ALA A 126 -24.63 -0.86 8.07
C ALA A 126 -25.11 -2.07 7.25
N ASP A 127 -24.43 -3.20 7.43
CA ASP A 127 -24.60 -4.45 6.69
C ASP A 127 -24.43 -4.30 5.17
N GLY A 128 -23.82 -3.18 4.73
CA GLY A 128 -23.54 -2.88 3.35
C GLY A 128 -22.34 -3.65 2.81
N ASN A 129 -22.32 -3.80 1.49
CA ASN A 129 -21.23 -4.44 0.76
C ASN A 129 -20.67 -3.47 -0.29
N PHE A 130 -19.34 -3.46 -0.41
CA PHE A 130 -18.62 -2.72 -1.45
C PHE A 130 -17.67 -3.66 -2.18
N GLY A 131 -18.03 -4.07 -3.38
CA GLY A 131 -17.41 -5.19 -4.08
C GLY A 131 -17.77 -6.56 -3.49
N THR A 132 -17.38 -7.62 -4.20
CA THR A 132 -17.55 -9.02 -3.79
C THR A 132 -16.28 -9.82 -4.14
N ALA A 133 -16.21 -11.08 -3.71
CA ALA A 133 -15.09 -11.97 -4.06
C ALA A 133 -15.00 -12.25 -5.58
N ASP A 134 -16.15 -12.27 -6.28
CA ASP A 134 -16.21 -12.50 -7.73
C ASP A 134 -16.10 -11.21 -8.55
N ALA A 135 -16.30 -10.05 -7.91
CA ALA A 135 -16.25 -8.73 -8.52
C ALA A 135 -15.74 -7.71 -7.48
N PRO A 136 -14.44 -7.72 -7.15
CA PRO A 136 -13.87 -6.75 -6.23
C PRO A 136 -13.93 -5.34 -6.83
N GLU A 137 -14.05 -4.31 -5.98
CA GLU A 137 -13.93 -2.93 -6.46
C GLU A 137 -12.45 -2.60 -6.74
N ILE A 138 -12.15 -2.15 -7.96
CA ILE A 138 -10.81 -1.67 -8.31
C ILE A 138 -10.63 -0.22 -7.84
N LEU A 139 -9.67 0.00 -6.94
CA LEU A 139 -9.44 1.33 -6.35
C LEU A 139 -8.57 2.22 -7.24
N TYR A 140 -8.95 3.48 -7.38
CA TYR A 140 -8.05 4.51 -7.91
C TYR A 140 -7.11 5.01 -6.81
N LEU A 141 -5.86 4.55 -6.83
CA LEU A 141 -4.85 4.82 -5.81
C LEU A 141 -3.86 5.89 -6.26
N VAL A 142 -3.63 6.88 -5.39
CA VAL A 142 -2.59 7.90 -5.57
C VAL A 142 -1.52 7.78 -4.48
N PRO A 143 -0.24 8.07 -4.76
CA PRO A 143 0.80 8.09 -3.72
C PRO A 143 0.43 9.01 -2.56
N SER A 144 0.64 8.56 -1.33
CA SER A 144 0.55 9.40 -0.15
C SER A 144 1.92 10.01 0.14
N ASN A 145 2.08 11.29 -0.21
CA ASN A 145 3.26 12.09 0.15
C ASN A 145 3.45 12.22 1.66
#